data_AF-A0A812XBF9-F1
#
_entry.id   AF-A0A812XBF9-F1
#
_cell.length_a   1.000
_cell.length_b   1.000
_cell.length_c   1.000
_cell.angle_alpha   90.00
_cell.angle_beta   90.00
_cell.angle_gamma   90.00
#
_symmetry.space_group_name_H-M   'P 1'
#
loop_
_entity.id
_entity.type
_entity.pdbx_description
1 polymer ?
#
loop_
_entity_poly.entity_id
_entity_poly.type
_entity_poly.pdbx_seq_one_letter_code
_entity_poly.pdbx_strand_id
1 'polypeptide(L)'
;MASLDEEGDNAIGQKVKDMYYEIINGKGGKRSYEEEANEADEKKHVKKLNKRRAKELRKQQKKLQDEMAKADSDDDIPFFMQDTLTSFAVQ
;
A
#
# COMPACT_ATOMS: atom_id res chain seq x y z
N MET A 1 18.48 8.80 -46.88
CA MET A 1 17.95 7.78 -45.96
C MET A 1 18.52 6.46 -46.42
N ALA A 2 19.51 5.92 -45.71
CA ALA A 2 20.01 4.58 -45.98
C ALA A 2 18.89 3.58 -45.65
N SER A 3 18.58 2.69 -46.59
CA SER A 3 17.56 1.67 -46.41
C SER A 3 18.03 0.67 -45.35
N LEU A 4 17.15 0.26 -44.42
CA LEU A 4 17.40 -0.79 -43.41
C LEU A 4 17.81 -2.15 -44.02
N ASP A 5 17.74 -2.30 -45.34
CA ASP A 5 18.24 -3.47 -46.05
C ASP A 5 19.77 -3.52 -46.15
N GLU A 6 20.48 -2.38 -46.10
CA GLU A 6 21.94 -2.36 -46.26
C GLU A 6 22.71 -2.64 -44.95
N GLU A 7 22.07 -2.51 -43.78
CA GLU A 7 22.68 -2.81 -42.46
C GLU A 7 22.39 -4.24 -41.94
N GLY A 8 21.62 -5.03 -42.69
CA GLY A 8 21.06 -6.30 -42.23
C GLY A 8 21.93 -7.54 -42.44
N ASP A 9 23.03 -7.46 -43.19
CA ASP A 9 23.80 -8.63 -43.64
C ASP A 9 24.78 -9.18 -42.58
N ASN A 10 24.67 -8.71 -41.34
CA ASN A 10 25.38 -9.22 -40.18
C ASN A 10 24.45 -10.12 -39.35
N ALA A 11 25.00 -11.15 -38.70
CA ALA A 11 24.23 -12.13 -37.91
C ALA A 11 23.31 -11.50 -36.83
N ILE A 12 23.64 -10.31 -36.35
CA ILE A 12 22.81 -9.53 -35.42
C ILE A 12 21.64 -8.86 -36.14
N GLY A 13 21.88 -8.29 -37.33
CA GLY A 13 20.86 -7.68 -38.18
C GLY A 13 19.77 -8.68 -38.58
N GLN A 14 20.16 -9.92 -38.92
CA GLN A 14 19.21 -10.98 -39.22
C GLN A 14 18.34 -11.35 -38.00
N LYS A 15 18.94 -11.48 -36.80
CA LYS A 15 18.18 -11.74 -35.56
C LYS A 15 17.20 -10.62 -35.21
N VAL A 16 17.57 -9.37 -35.47
CA VAL A 16 16.69 -8.22 -35.25
C VAL A 16 15.53 -8.23 -36.25
N LYS A 17 15.79 -8.54 -37.52
CA LYS A 17 14.74 -8.72 -38.54
C LYS A 17 13.79 -9.85 -38.14
N ASP A 18 14.31 -11.00 -37.73
CA ASP A 18 13.51 -12.15 -37.30
C ASP A 18 12.63 -11.80 -36.09
N MET A 19 13.20 -11.15 -35.06
CA MET A 19 12.45 -10.67 -33.89
C MET A 19 11.36 -9.64 -34.27
N TYR A 20 11.68 -8.72 -35.19
CA TYR A 20 10.73 -7.72 -35.69
C TYR A 20 9.55 -8.38 -36.41
N TYR A 21 9.82 -9.39 -37.26
CA TYR A 21 8.78 -10.16 -37.92
C TYR A 21 7.98 -11.03 -36.95
N GLU A 22 8.59 -11.60 -35.91
CA GLU A 22 7.88 -12.34 -34.86
C GLU A 22 6.91 -11.45 -34.07
N ILE A 23 7.33 -10.22 -33.75
CA ILE A 23 6.50 -9.22 -33.05
C ILE A 23 5.32 -8.80 -33.93
N ILE A 24 5.57 -8.45 -35.20
CA ILE A 24 4.51 -8.01 -36.14
C ILE A 24 3.51 -9.12 -36.41
N ASN A 25 3.98 -10.36 -36.58
CA ASN A 25 3.11 -11.50 -36.84
C ASN A 25 2.42 -12.04 -35.57
N GLY A 26 2.60 -11.39 -34.41
CA GLY A 26 2.02 -11.82 -33.14
C GLY A 26 2.51 -13.19 -32.68
N LYS A 27 3.61 -13.69 -33.24
CA LYS A 27 4.26 -14.97 -32.89
C LYS A 27 5.32 -14.81 -31.81
N GLY A 28 5.60 -13.58 -31.39
CA GLY A 28 6.49 -13.30 -30.27
C GLY A 28 6.03 -14.09 -29.04
N GLY A 29 6.82 -15.08 -28.66
CA GLY A 29 6.52 -15.91 -27.49
C GLY A 29 6.34 -15.00 -26.28
N LYS A 30 5.25 -15.18 -25.53
CA LYS A 30 5.15 -14.66 -24.17
C LYS A 30 6.36 -15.22 -23.42
N ARG A 31 7.39 -14.41 -23.22
CA ARG A 31 8.30 -14.60 -22.09
C ARG A 31 7.44 -14.38 -20.85
N SER A 32 6.81 -15.45 -20.36
CA SER A 32 6.32 -15.46 -19.00
C SER A 32 7.53 -15.18 -18.13
N TYR A 33 7.51 -14.05 -17.43
CA TYR A 33 8.38 -13.89 -16.27
C TYR A 33 8.21 -15.14 -15.40
N GLU A 34 9.27 -15.63 -14.76
CA GLU A 34 9.17 -16.73 -13.80
C GLU A 34 8.33 -16.26 -12.60
N GLU A 35 6.99 -16.38 -12.70
CA GLU A 35 6.02 -15.85 -11.74
C GLU A 35 6.05 -16.62 -10.40
N GLU A 36 6.43 -17.90 -10.42
CA GLU A 36 6.35 -18.80 -9.25
C GLU A 36 7.26 -18.37 -8.08
N ALA A 37 8.46 -17.87 -8.36
CA ALA A 37 9.40 -17.45 -7.31
C ALA A 37 8.99 -16.10 -6.68
N ASN A 38 8.44 -15.19 -7.49
CA ASN A 38 7.99 -13.87 -7.03
C ASN A 38 6.72 -13.95 -6.19
N GLU A 39 5.81 -14.88 -6.49
CA GLU A 39 4.56 -15.03 -5.75
C GLU A 39 4.77 -15.28 -4.24
N ALA A 40 5.79 -16.08 -3.89
CA ALA A 40 6.05 -16.43 -2.49
C ALA A 40 6.55 -15.21 -1.69
N ASP A 41 7.39 -14.38 -2.29
CA ASP A 41 7.93 -13.19 -1.65
C ASP A 41 6.91 -12.04 -1.62
N GLU A 42 6.09 -11.90 -2.66
CA GLU A 42 4.94 -11.00 -2.65
C GLU A 42 3.95 -11.35 -1.53
N LYS A 43 3.61 -12.64 -1.35
CA LYS A 43 2.73 -13.11 -0.25
C LYS A 43 3.31 -12.76 1.13
N LYS A 44 4.62 -12.91 1.35
CA LYS A 44 5.28 -12.52 2.62
C LYS A 44 5.20 -11.01 2.86
N HIS A 45 5.45 -10.22 1.82
CA HIS A 45 5.39 -8.75 1.88
C HIS A 45 3.98 -8.26 2.21
N VAL A 46 2.95 -8.80 1.54
CA VAL A 46 1.54 -8.48 1.79
C VAL A 46 1.13 -8.84 3.24
N LYS A 47 1.52 -10.02 3.72
CA LYS A 47 1.23 -10.45 5.11
C LYS A 47 1.86 -9.52 6.15
N LYS A 48 3.11 -9.10 5.94
CA LYS A 48 3.81 -8.15 6.83
C LYS A 48 3.14 -6.78 6.83
N LEU A 49 2.75 -6.29 5.65
CA LEU A 49 2.06 -5.01 5.49
C LEU A 49 0.69 -5.01 6.19
N ASN A 50 -0.12 -6.05 5.99
CA ASN A 50 -1.43 -6.19 6.62
C ASN A 50 -1.32 -6.29 8.14
N LYS A 51 -0.32 -7.03 8.66
CA LYS A 51 -0.07 -7.10 10.11
C LYS A 51 0.29 -5.74 10.71
N ARG A 52 1.05 -4.90 9.99
CA ARG A 52 1.35 -3.52 10.44
C ARG A 52 0.10 -2.65 10.44
N ARG A 53 -0.64 -2.62 9.33
CA ARG A 53 -1.89 -1.87 9.21
C ARG A 53 -2.89 -2.22 10.30
N ALA A 54 -3.09 -3.51 10.57
CA ALA A 54 -4.01 -3.97 11.62
C ALA A 54 -3.59 -3.51 13.03
N LYS A 55 -2.29 -3.49 13.33
CA LYS A 55 -1.78 -2.99 14.63
C LYS A 55 -1.99 -1.49 14.78
N GLU A 56 -1.76 -0.73 13.72
CA GLU A 56 -1.95 0.73 13.73
C GLU A 56 -3.43 1.08 13.86
N LEU A 57 -4.31 0.41 13.12
CA LEU A 57 -5.76 0.56 13.25
C LEU A 57 -6.23 0.27 14.68
N ARG A 58 -5.79 -0.83 15.29
CA ARG A 58 -6.14 -1.14 16.70
C ARG A 58 -5.66 -0.06 17.68
N LYS A 59 -4.46 0.51 17.46
CA LYS A 59 -3.95 1.60 18.31
C LYS A 59 -4.80 2.87 18.15
N GLN A 60 -5.20 3.21 16.93
CA GLN A 60 -6.07 4.37 16.67
C GLN A 60 -7.45 4.17 17.29
N GLN A 61 -8.06 2.99 17.09
CA GLN A 61 -9.34 2.64 17.70
C GLN A 61 -9.30 2.72 19.22
N LYS A 62 -8.23 2.20 19.84
CA LYS A 62 -8.08 2.28 21.30
C LYS A 62 -7.98 3.73 21.79
N LYS A 63 -7.19 4.57 21.13
CA LYS A 63 -7.07 5.99 21.49
C LYS A 63 -8.41 6.71 21.44
N LEU A 64 -9.18 6.50 20.36
CA LEU A 64 -10.51 7.07 20.23
C LEU A 64 -11.45 6.58 21.34
N GLN A 65 -11.38 5.29 21.70
CA GLN A 65 -12.18 4.75 22.78
C GLN A 65 -11.79 5.32 24.15
N ASP A 66 -10.49 5.48 24.43
CA ASP A 66 -9.98 6.08 25.67
C ASP A 66 -10.37 7.58 25.76
N GLU A 67 -10.33 8.31 24.64
CA GLU A 67 -10.78 9.70 24.55
C GLU A 67 -12.30 9.84 24.75
N MET A 68 -13.09 8.94 24.16
CA MET A 68 -14.54 8.92 24.37
C MET A 68 -14.90 8.56 25.82
N ALA A 69 -14.24 7.56 26.41
CA ALA A 69 -14.47 7.17 27.79
C ALA A 69 -14.09 8.28 28.79
N LYS A 70 -13.09 9.10 28.46
CA LYS A 70 -12.72 10.27 29.25
C LYS A 70 -13.71 11.44 29.07
N ALA A 71 -14.27 11.61 27.88
CA ALA A 71 -15.32 12.61 27.65
C ALA A 71 -16.64 12.26 28.36
N ASP A 72 -16.91 10.97 28.61
CA ASP A 72 -18.09 10.48 29.32
C ASP A 72 -17.91 10.38 30.85
N SER A 73 -16.70 10.63 31.39
CA SER A 73 -16.49 10.69 32.85
C SER A 73 -16.82 12.09 33.37
N ASP A 74 -17.96 12.22 34.06
CA ASP A 74 -18.49 13.42 34.74
C ASP A 74 -17.61 13.94 35.91
N ASP A 75 -16.40 13.38 36.08
CA ASP A 75 -15.42 13.71 37.13
C ASP A 75 -14.47 14.87 36.74
N ASP A 76 -14.63 15.45 35.55
CA ASP A 76 -13.78 16.54 35.04
C ASP A 76 -14.30 17.95 35.41
N ILE A 77 -15.10 18.10 36.48
CA ILE A 77 -15.26 19.42 37.12
C ILE A 77 -14.01 19.66 37.97
N PRO A 78 -13.14 20.62 37.62
CA PRO A 78 -11.92 20.88 38.38
C PRO A 78 -12.27 21.22 39.83
N PHE A 79 -11.46 20.78 40.80
CA PHE A 79 -11.70 21.01 42.24
C PHE A 79 -12.05 22.47 42.60
N PHE A 80 -11.49 23.45 41.88
CA PHE A 80 -11.79 24.89 42.09
C PHE A 80 -13.16 25.35 41.57
N MET A 81 -13.88 24.53 40.81
CA MET A 81 -15.24 24.76 40.30
C MET A 81 -16.30 23.96 41.08
N GLN A 82 -15.90 23.10 42.02
CA GLN A 82 -16.83 22.30 42.81
C GLN A 82 -17.56 23.15 43.86
N ASP A 83 -16.88 24.14 44.43
CA ASP A 83 -17.43 25.02 45.47
C ASP A 83 -18.54 25.98 44.96
N THR A 84 -18.58 26.28 43.66
CA THR A 84 -19.59 27.18 43.08
C THR A 84 -20.94 26.51 42.82
N LEU A 85 -20.98 25.17 42.77
CA LEU A 85 -22.23 24.42 42.62
C LEU A 85 -22.93 24.18 43.96
N THR A 86 -22.17 24.02 45.04
CA THR A 86 -22.71 23.87 46.41
C THR A 86 -23.34 25.15 46.97
N SER A 87 -22.92 26.33 46.51
CA SER A 87 -23.49 27.60 47.00
C SER A 87 -24.88 27.92 46.42
N PHE A 88 -25.31 27.23 45.34
CA PHE A 88 -26.64 27.36 44.76
C PHE A 88 -27.66 26.34 45.33
N ALA A 89 -27.20 25.34 46.09
CA ALA A 89 -28.03 24.25 46.62
C ALA A 89 -28.45 24.44 48.10
N VAL A 90 -28.08 25.56 48.74
CA VAL A 90 -28.57 25.95 50.06
C VAL A 90 -29.39 27.23 49.91
N GLN A 91 -30.66 27.07 49.55
CA GLN A 91 -31.71 28.05 49.77
C GLN A 91 -32.96 27.34 50.28
#